data_AF-A0A3B9YIB5-F1
#
_entry.id   AF-A0A3B9YIB5-F1
#
_cell.length_a   1.000
_cell.length_b   1.000
_cell.length_c   1.000
_cell.angle_alpha   90.00
_cell.angle_beta   90.00
_cell.angle_gamma   90.00
#
_symmetry.space_group_name_H-M   'P 1'
#
loop_
_entity.id
_entity.type
_entity.pdbx_description
1 polymer ?
#
loop_
_entity_poly.entity_id
_entity_poly.type
_entity_poly.pdbx_seq_one_letter_code
_entity_poly.pdbx_strand_id
1 'polypeptide(L)'
;MALLLSFLLANAAAQDLPKDPVEQKMVIGEEEQRGTQEMERAQELMERLKALRERHAQDGDLARYERERQPVVAELWNRLERIMNVRTDIKLMHTKAGIINALSVAADFSEGKSKHAEGVVGTRMVQFTRLVGFDRQLMDSQDRVTQALKDESAFFRNEQESARQRKRLALLAGAACLVLAAAGTLLVFKLRKEG
;
A
#
# COMPACT_ATOMS: atom_id res chain seq x y z
N MET A 1 19.73 -5.50 -20.25
CA MET A 1 20.37 -6.45 -19.31
C MET A 1 21.51 -5.85 -18.48
N ALA A 2 22.03 -4.65 -18.78
CA ALA A 2 23.09 -4.02 -17.98
C ALA A 2 22.62 -3.40 -16.64
N LEU A 3 21.34 -3.02 -16.51
CA LEU A 3 20.77 -2.38 -15.31
C LEU A 3 20.50 -3.33 -14.12
N LEU A 4 20.45 -4.65 -14.37
CA LEU A 4 20.28 -5.66 -13.31
C LEU A 4 21.62 -6.04 -12.66
N LEU A 5 22.75 -5.81 -13.34
CA LEU A 5 24.08 -6.08 -12.80
C LEU A 5 24.59 -4.98 -11.85
N SER A 6 24.11 -3.74 -12.00
CA SER A 6 24.47 -2.63 -11.10
C SER A 6 23.84 -2.74 -9.70
N PHE A 7 22.72 -3.43 -9.55
CA PHE A 7 22.11 -3.68 -8.24
C PHE A 7 22.76 -4.85 -7.48
N LEU A 8 23.33 -5.82 -8.18
CA LEU A 8 24.03 -6.96 -7.57
C LEU A 8 25.45 -6.60 -7.09
N LEU A 9 26.12 -5.67 -7.78
CA LEU A 9 27.48 -5.24 -7.42
C LEU A 9 27.52 -4.19 -6.29
N ALA A 10 26.42 -3.46 -6.04
CA ALA A 10 26.34 -2.53 -4.91
C ALA A 10 26.35 -3.25 -3.55
N ASN A 11 25.82 -4.48 -3.48
CA ASN A 11 25.84 -5.30 -2.27
C ASN A 11 27.17 -6.04 -2.04
N ALA A 12 27.99 -6.24 -3.08
CA ALA A 12 29.27 -6.93 -2.97
C ALA A 12 30.39 -5.99 -2.46
N ALA A 13 30.36 -4.71 -2.84
CA ALA A 13 31.35 -3.72 -2.40
C ALA A 13 31.16 -3.23 -0.94
N ALA A 14 30.00 -3.52 -0.33
CA ALA A 14 29.71 -3.16 1.06
C ALA A 14 30.20 -4.20 2.09
N GLN A 15 30.76 -5.34 1.65
CA GLN A 15 31.20 -6.41 2.56
C GLN A 15 32.66 -6.27 3.04
N ASP A 16 33.44 -5.34 2.47
CA ASP A 16 34.88 -5.20 2.76
C ASP A 16 35.28 -3.93 3.56
N LEU A 17 34.31 -3.20 4.14
CA LEU A 17 34.66 -2.24 5.19
C LEU A 17 34.81 -2.98 6.54
N PRO A 18 35.82 -2.64 7.36
CA PRO A 18 35.92 -3.15 8.71
C PRO A 18 34.62 -2.78 9.45
N LYS A 19 33.80 -3.80 9.72
CA LYS A 19 32.51 -3.63 10.39
C LYS A 19 32.75 -3.04 11.77
N ASP A 20 32.39 -1.77 11.92
CA ASP A 20 32.47 -1.07 13.18
C ASP A 20 31.63 -1.86 14.22
N PRO A 21 32.17 -2.25 15.39
CA PRO A 21 31.43 -3.01 16.41
C PRO A 21 30.15 -2.31 16.90
N VAL A 22 30.00 -1.02 16.60
CA VAL A 22 28.80 -0.22 16.85
C VAL A 22 27.66 -0.59 15.88
N GLU A 23 27.96 -0.89 14.61
CA GLU A 23 26.96 -1.30 13.61
C GLU A 23 26.44 -2.73 13.88
N GLN A 24 27.30 -3.63 14.38
CA GLN A 24 26.93 -5.02 14.68
C GLN A 24 25.97 -5.17 15.86
N LYS A 25 25.82 -4.16 16.73
CA LYS A 25 24.96 -4.21 17.92
C LYS A 25 23.63 -3.46 17.76
N MET A 26 23.28 -3.00 16.57
CA MET A 26 21.98 -2.37 16.33
C MET A 26 20.89 -3.42 16.13
N VAL A 27 20.45 -4.01 17.25
CA VAL A 27 19.24 -4.83 17.33
C VAL A 27 18.08 -4.03 16.69
N ILE A 28 17.46 -4.59 15.66
CA ILE A 28 16.23 -4.07 15.08
C ILE A 28 15.21 -4.02 16.22
N GLY A 29 14.68 -2.83 16.54
CA GLY A 29 13.66 -2.71 17.58
C GLY A 29 12.43 -3.52 17.22
N GLU A 30 11.69 -4.03 18.21
CA GLU A 30 10.46 -4.77 17.93
C GLU A 30 9.47 -3.95 17.09
N GLU A 31 9.43 -2.63 17.26
CA GLU A 31 8.59 -1.72 16.45
C GLU A 31 9.06 -1.65 14.99
N GLU A 32 10.36 -1.63 14.74
CA GLU A 32 10.90 -1.62 13.37
C GLU A 32 10.55 -2.93 12.65
N GLN A 33 10.71 -4.07 13.32
CA GLN A 33 10.38 -5.37 12.73
C GLN A 33 8.87 -5.49 12.44
N ARG A 34 8.01 -5.03 13.37
CA ARG A 34 6.56 -4.97 13.15
C ARG A 34 6.23 -4.03 11.99
N GLY A 35 6.86 -2.86 11.91
CA GLY A 35 6.66 -1.92 10.82
C GLY A 35 7.00 -2.51 9.46
N THR A 36 8.15 -3.19 9.33
CA THR A 36 8.56 -3.85 8.09
C THR A 36 7.57 -4.94 7.67
N GLN A 37 7.14 -5.79 8.61
CA GLN A 37 6.15 -6.83 8.32
C GLN A 37 4.82 -6.27 7.84
N GLU A 38 4.34 -5.17 8.45
CA GLU A 38 3.08 -4.56 8.02
C GLU A 38 3.20 -3.85 6.67
N MET A 39 4.37 -3.27 6.34
CA MET A 39 4.65 -2.72 5.00
C MET A 39 4.66 -3.83 3.94
N GLU A 40 5.35 -4.95 4.19
CA GLU A 40 5.41 -6.10 3.27
C GLU A 40 4.02 -6.67 3.00
N ARG A 41 3.24 -6.91 4.06
CA ARG A 41 1.86 -7.39 3.94
C ARG A 41 0.97 -6.41 3.18
N ALA A 42 1.11 -5.11 3.42
CA ALA A 42 0.37 -4.10 2.67
C ALA A 42 0.74 -4.13 1.19
N GLN A 43 2.01 -4.32 0.86
CA GLN A 43 2.48 -4.45 -0.52
C GLN A 43 1.90 -5.69 -1.21
N GLU A 44 1.90 -6.85 -0.55
CA GLU A 44 1.28 -8.07 -1.07
C GLU A 44 -0.21 -7.89 -1.38
N LEU A 45 -0.95 -7.22 -0.49
CA LEU A 45 -2.37 -6.93 -0.69
C LEU A 45 -2.61 -5.96 -1.85
N MET A 46 -1.74 -4.95 -2.02
CA MET A 46 -1.83 -4.03 -3.16
C MET A 46 -1.58 -4.76 -4.50
N GLU A 47 -0.60 -5.66 -4.56
CA GLU A 47 -0.36 -6.49 -5.75
C GLU A 47 -1.54 -7.44 -6.02
N ARG A 48 -2.12 -8.03 -4.97
CA ARG A 48 -3.33 -8.84 -5.11
C ARG A 48 -4.50 -8.03 -5.69
N LEU A 49 -4.66 -6.79 -5.27
CA LEU A 49 -5.68 -5.87 -5.80
C LEU A 49 -5.47 -5.58 -7.30
N LYS A 50 -4.22 -5.34 -7.72
CA LYS A 50 -3.89 -5.19 -9.15
C LYS A 50 -4.24 -6.47 -9.94
N ALA A 51 -3.87 -7.64 -9.42
CA ALA A 51 -4.17 -8.91 -10.06
C ALA A 51 -5.69 -9.20 -10.15
N LEU A 52 -6.49 -8.69 -9.20
CA LEU A 52 -7.95 -8.75 -9.30
C LEU A 52 -8.48 -7.83 -10.41
N ARG A 53 -7.92 -6.63 -10.56
CA ARG A 53 -8.31 -5.71 -11.65
C ARG A 53 -7.98 -6.29 -13.02
N GLU A 54 -6.80 -6.86 -13.18
CA GLU A 54 -6.38 -7.50 -14.43
C GLU A 54 -7.30 -8.65 -14.80
N ARG A 55 -7.68 -9.48 -13.83
CA ARG A 55 -8.66 -10.56 -14.04
C ARG A 55 -10.04 -10.02 -14.42
N HIS A 56 -10.51 -8.97 -13.75
CA HIS A 56 -11.78 -8.32 -14.13
C HIS A 56 -11.72 -7.74 -15.54
N ALA A 57 -10.59 -7.15 -15.95
CA ALA A 57 -10.42 -6.64 -17.31
C ALA A 57 -10.49 -7.76 -18.37
N GLN A 58 -10.12 -8.99 -18.02
CA GLN A 58 -10.19 -10.16 -18.91
C GLN A 58 -11.60 -10.77 -18.94
N ASP A 59 -12.18 -11.04 -17.76
CA ASP A 59 -13.43 -11.80 -17.65
C ASP A 59 -14.69 -10.90 -17.71
N GLY A 60 -14.56 -9.62 -17.38
CA GLY A 60 -15.66 -8.65 -17.31
C GLY A 60 -16.67 -8.88 -16.17
N ASP A 61 -16.43 -9.86 -15.30
CA ASP A 61 -17.34 -10.24 -14.21
C ASP A 61 -17.20 -9.31 -12.99
N LEU A 62 -17.97 -8.22 -13.02
CA LEU A 62 -18.01 -7.23 -11.94
C LEU A 62 -18.49 -7.80 -10.61
N ALA A 63 -19.39 -8.81 -10.62
CA ALA A 63 -19.95 -9.37 -9.39
C ALA A 63 -18.95 -10.28 -8.67
N ARG A 64 -18.14 -11.02 -9.44
CA ARG A 64 -16.98 -11.73 -8.90
C ARG A 64 -15.93 -10.76 -8.40
N TYR A 65 -15.60 -9.73 -9.19
CA TYR A 65 -14.64 -8.71 -8.79
C TYR A 65 -15.02 -8.06 -7.46
N GLU A 66 -16.27 -7.63 -7.29
CA GLU A 66 -16.75 -7.02 -6.03
C GLU A 66 -16.56 -7.93 -4.82
N ARG A 67 -16.94 -9.21 -4.94
CA ARG A 67 -16.82 -10.20 -3.85
C ARG A 67 -15.38 -10.46 -3.46
N GLU A 68 -14.48 -10.58 -4.44
CA GLU A 68 -13.06 -10.86 -4.19
C GLU A 68 -12.30 -9.61 -3.71
N ARG A 69 -12.70 -8.41 -4.18
CA ARG A 69 -12.08 -7.14 -3.81
C ARG A 69 -12.34 -6.76 -2.35
N GLN A 70 -13.60 -6.90 -1.90
CA GLN A 70 -14.04 -6.42 -0.58
C GLN A 70 -13.15 -6.86 0.60
N PRO A 71 -12.78 -8.16 0.75
CA PRO A 71 -11.90 -8.58 1.84
C PRO A 71 -10.49 -7.99 1.73
N VAL A 72 -9.96 -7.85 0.51
CA VAL A 72 -8.60 -7.30 0.28
C VAL A 72 -8.57 -5.81 0.66
N VAL A 73 -9.59 -5.04 0.27
CA VAL A 73 -9.70 -3.62 0.64
C VAL A 73 -9.87 -3.43 2.15
N ALA A 74 -10.70 -4.27 2.79
CA ALA A 74 -10.86 -4.24 4.24
C ALA A 74 -9.54 -4.54 4.97
N GLU A 75 -8.77 -5.51 4.47
CA GLU A 75 -7.48 -5.84 5.06
C GLU A 75 -6.45 -4.71 4.83
N LEU A 76 -6.43 -4.07 3.66
CA LEU A 76 -5.57 -2.91 3.42
C LEU A 76 -5.85 -1.75 4.37
N TRP A 77 -7.12 -1.47 4.69
CA TRP A 77 -7.46 -0.46 5.71
C TRP A 77 -6.91 -0.83 7.09
N ASN A 78 -7.02 -2.10 7.48
CA ASN A 78 -6.46 -2.60 8.74
C ASN A 78 -4.92 -2.47 8.76
N ARG A 79 -4.24 -2.79 7.65
CA ARG A 79 -2.79 -2.59 7.53
C ARG A 79 -2.39 -1.12 7.58
N LEU A 80 -3.16 -0.23 6.95
CA LEU A 80 -2.93 1.21 7.03
C LEU A 80 -2.99 1.71 8.47
N GLU A 81 -4.01 1.30 9.23
CA GLU A 81 -4.14 1.63 10.65
C GLU A 81 -2.96 1.10 11.46
N ARG A 82 -2.52 -0.14 11.22
CA ARG A 82 -1.35 -0.72 11.90
C ARG A 82 -0.05 0.04 11.60
N ILE A 83 0.17 0.42 10.34
CA ILE A 83 1.32 1.24 9.94
C ILE A 83 1.29 2.59 10.67
N MET A 84 0.13 3.24 10.75
CA MET A 84 -0.03 4.51 11.49
C MET A 84 0.23 4.35 13.00
N ASN A 85 -0.19 3.24 13.59
CA ASN A 85 0.04 2.95 15.01
C ASN A 85 1.54 2.73 15.28
N VAL A 86 2.22 1.89 14.49
CA VAL A 86 3.67 1.67 14.60
C VAL A 86 4.43 2.99 14.44
N ARG A 87 4.01 3.83 13.49
CA ARG A 87 4.59 5.16 13.29
C ARG A 87 4.44 6.04 14.53
N THR A 88 3.28 6.01 15.18
CA THR A 88 3.02 6.76 16.42
C THR A 88 3.91 6.25 17.56
N ASP A 89 4.08 4.94 17.67
CA ASP A 89 4.96 4.32 18.67
C ASP A 89 6.44 4.73 18.45
N ILE A 90 6.91 4.74 17.21
CA ILE A 90 8.26 5.21 16.85
C ILE A 90 8.47 6.69 17.19
N LYS A 91 7.47 7.54 16.94
CA LYS A 91 7.53 8.96 17.34
C LYS A 91 7.57 9.14 18.85
N LEU A 92 6.86 8.30 19.60
CA LEU A 92 6.90 8.32 21.06
C LEU A 92 8.25 7.82 21.61
N MET A 93 8.83 6.80 20.99
CA MET A 93 10.19 6.35 21.27
C MET A 93 11.20 7.48 21.04
N HIS A 94 11.08 8.21 19.93
CA HIS A 94 11.94 9.34 19.58
C HIS A 94 11.89 10.46 20.62
N THR A 95 10.70 10.86 21.08
CA THR A 95 10.57 11.91 22.11
C THR A 95 11.17 11.46 23.44
N LYS A 96 10.93 10.22 23.86
CA LYS A 96 11.52 9.65 25.09
C LYS A 96 13.05 9.55 25.01
N ALA A 97 13.58 9.02 23.90
CA ALA A 97 15.02 8.91 23.69
C ALA A 97 15.70 10.28 23.64
N GLY A 98 15.07 11.29 23.03
CA GLY A 98 15.55 12.67 23.01
C GLY A 98 15.63 13.30 24.41
N ILE A 99 14.61 13.09 25.25
CA ILE A 99 14.59 13.58 26.64
C ILE A 99 15.66 12.88 27.47
N ILE A 100 15.79 11.55 27.37
CA ILE A 100 16.82 10.78 28.08
C ILE A 100 18.22 11.23 27.63
N ASN A 101 18.44 11.48 26.35
CA ASN A 101 19.71 12.00 25.84
C ASN A 101 20.06 13.37 26.42
N ALA A 102 19.12 14.32 26.43
CA ALA A 102 19.35 15.64 26.99
C ALA A 102 19.72 15.55 28.49
N LEU A 103 19.04 14.67 29.24
CA LEU A 103 19.31 14.44 30.65
C LEU A 103 20.65 13.75 30.90
N SER A 104 21.02 12.72 30.10
CA SER A 104 22.31 12.03 30.22
C SER A 104 23.48 12.95 29.88
N VAL A 105 23.39 13.73 28.81
CA VAL A 105 24.44 14.69 28.42
C VAL A 105 24.60 15.78 29.49
N ALA A 106 23.49 16.27 30.06
CA ALA A 106 23.55 17.23 31.16
C ALA A 106 24.20 16.64 32.43
N ALA A 107 23.96 15.36 32.73
CA ALA A 107 24.58 14.65 33.85
C ALA A 107 26.07 14.35 33.61
N ASP A 108 26.45 13.89 32.42
CA ASP A 108 27.86 13.61 32.10
C ASP A 108 28.70 14.90 32.06
N PHE A 109 28.09 16.01 31.66
CA PHE A 109 28.71 17.33 31.69
C PHE A 109 28.88 17.86 33.13
N SER A 110 27.90 17.65 34.01
CA SER A 110 28.03 18.02 35.42
C SER A 110 29.04 17.15 36.18
N GLU A 111 29.27 15.91 35.75
CA GLU A 111 30.29 15.01 36.30
C GLU A 111 31.69 15.13 35.65
N GLY A 112 31.87 16.02 34.66
CA GLY A 112 33.17 16.25 34.00
C GLY A 112 33.67 15.10 33.10
N LYS A 113 32.79 14.19 32.67
CA LYS A 113 33.13 12.98 31.90
C LYS A 113 32.98 13.18 30.37
N SER A 114 33.68 14.16 29.81
CA SER A 114 33.50 14.60 28.41
C SER A 114 33.75 13.52 27.34
N LYS A 115 34.74 12.63 27.53
CA LYS A 115 35.10 11.61 26.53
C LYS A 115 34.13 10.41 26.46
N HIS A 116 33.42 10.11 27.55
CA HIS A 116 32.35 9.10 27.52
C HIS A 116 31.07 9.64 26.90
N ALA A 117 30.79 10.93 27.08
CA ALA A 117 29.66 11.60 26.44
C ALA A 117 29.74 11.55 24.90
N GLU A 118 30.92 11.78 24.29
CA GLU A 118 31.08 11.79 22.82
C GLU A 118 30.78 10.43 22.16
N GLY A 119 31.28 9.32 22.70
CA GLY A 119 31.07 7.98 22.13
C GLY A 119 29.61 7.48 22.26
N VAL A 120 28.95 7.85 23.37
CA VAL A 120 27.53 7.55 23.61
C VAL A 120 26.63 8.41 22.70
N VAL A 121 26.99 9.68 22.47
CA VAL A 121 26.28 10.58 21.54
C VAL A 121 26.40 10.06 20.10
N GLY A 122 27.58 9.62 19.66
CA GLY A 122 27.78 9.09 18.30
C GLY A 122 26.91 7.86 17.98
N THR A 123 26.92 6.86 18.85
CA THR A 123 26.11 5.63 18.66
C THR A 123 24.61 5.93 18.66
N ARG A 124 24.16 6.85 19.53
CA ARG A 124 22.74 7.22 19.64
C ARG A 124 22.29 8.11 18.47
N MET A 125 23.18 8.93 17.91
CA MET A 125 22.91 9.71 16.69
C MET A 125 22.66 8.80 15.48
N VAL A 126 23.43 7.71 15.33
CA VAL A 126 23.25 6.72 14.25
C VAL A 126 21.89 6.02 14.39
N GLN A 127 21.52 5.58 15.60
CA GLN A 127 20.20 5.00 15.87
C GLN A 127 19.06 5.97 15.57
N PHE A 128 19.23 7.24 15.92
CA PHE A 128 18.26 8.29 15.64
C PHE A 128 18.07 8.50 14.13
N THR A 129 19.16 8.65 13.36
CA THR A 129 19.09 8.82 11.91
C THR A 129 18.42 7.63 11.23
N ARG A 130 18.70 6.41 11.70
CA ARG A 130 18.05 5.19 11.23
C ARG A 130 16.54 5.21 11.48
N LEU A 131 16.11 5.54 12.71
CA LEU A 131 14.69 5.62 13.05
C LEU A 131 13.94 6.70 12.27
N VAL A 132 14.58 7.85 12.01
CA VAL A 132 14.02 8.90 11.13
C VAL A 132 13.87 8.39 9.70
N GLY A 133 14.87 7.66 9.19
CA GLY A 133 14.79 6.99 7.89
C GLY A 133 13.63 6.00 7.82
N PHE A 134 13.41 5.25 8.90
CA PHE A 134 12.32 4.29 9.00
C PHE A 134 10.93 4.95 9.12
N ASP A 135 10.78 6.04 9.89
CA ASP A 135 9.53 6.83 9.91
C ASP A 135 9.15 7.32 8.51
N ARG A 136 10.16 7.74 7.71
CA ARG A 136 9.94 8.16 6.33
C ARG A 136 9.46 7.00 5.45
N GLN A 137 10.04 5.81 5.59
CA GLN A 137 9.60 4.62 4.85
C GLN A 137 8.16 4.23 5.21
N LEU A 138 7.80 4.28 6.50
CA LEU A 138 6.43 4.04 6.95
C LEU A 138 5.46 5.08 6.40
N MET A 139 5.85 6.35 6.37
CA MET A 139 5.05 7.42 5.77
C MET A 139 4.86 7.21 4.26
N ASP A 140 5.92 6.90 3.52
CA ASP A 140 5.82 6.61 2.09
C ASP A 140 4.92 5.38 1.83
N SER A 141 4.98 4.36 2.68
CA SER A 141 4.10 3.18 2.61
C SER A 141 2.65 3.55 2.93
N GLN A 142 2.40 4.38 3.94
CA GLN A 142 1.08 4.90 4.29
C GLN A 142 0.45 5.65 3.10
N ASP A 143 1.22 6.50 2.44
CA ASP A 143 0.76 7.27 1.29
C ASP A 143 0.43 6.37 0.09
N ARG A 144 1.28 5.37 -0.18
CA ARG A 144 1.05 4.37 -1.25
C ARG A 144 -0.24 3.57 -1.01
N VAL A 145 -0.45 3.08 0.21
CA VAL A 145 -1.67 2.33 0.56
C VAL A 145 -2.91 3.22 0.45
N THR A 146 -2.82 4.46 0.94
CA THR A 146 -3.91 5.44 0.83
C THR A 146 -4.26 5.73 -0.62
N GLN A 147 -3.26 5.91 -1.49
CA GLN A 147 -3.46 6.15 -2.91
C GLN A 147 -4.07 4.92 -3.59
N ALA A 148 -3.58 3.72 -3.30
CA ALA A 148 -4.12 2.47 -3.85
C ALA A 148 -5.60 2.29 -3.50
N LEU A 149 -6.00 2.60 -2.27
CA LEU A 149 -7.40 2.56 -1.82
C LEU A 149 -8.29 3.59 -2.53
N LYS A 150 -7.77 4.79 -2.78
CA LYS A 150 -8.48 5.85 -3.54
C LYS A 150 -8.67 5.44 -5.00
N ASP A 151 -7.59 4.99 -5.64
CA ASP A 151 -7.61 4.54 -7.03
C ASP A 151 -8.56 3.35 -7.20
N GLU A 152 -8.61 2.45 -6.22
CA GLU A 152 -9.54 1.32 -6.21
C GLU A 152 -10.99 1.76 -6.13
N SER A 153 -11.27 2.69 -5.22
CA SER A 153 -12.62 3.24 -5.06
C SER A 153 -13.09 3.95 -6.33
N ALA A 154 -12.19 4.68 -7.00
CA ALA A 154 -12.46 5.34 -8.27
C ALA A 154 -12.70 4.33 -9.40
N PHE A 155 -11.83 3.32 -9.53
CA PHE A 155 -11.96 2.26 -10.52
C PHE A 155 -13.30 1.54 -10.39
N PHE A 156 -13.65 1.09 -9.17
CA PHE A 156 -14.88 0.35 -8.96
C PHE A 156 -16.14 1.17 -9.24
N ARG A 157 -16.15 2.47 -8.89
CA ARG A 157 -17.26 3.37 -9.22
C ARG A 157 -17.46 3.49 -10.72
N ASN A 158 -16.38 3.68 -11.48
CA ASN A 158 -16.44 3.79 -12.94
C ASN A 158 -16.97 2.50 -13.59
N GLU A 159 -16.55 1.33 -13.08
CA GLU A 159 -17.04 0.03 -13.55
C GLU A 159 -18.53 -0.18 -13.24
N GLN A 160 -18.99 0.22 -12.04
CA GLN A 160 -20.40 0.17 -11.69
C GLN A 160 -21.27 1.07 -12.58
N GLU A 161 -20.80 2.29 -12.88
CA GLU A 161 -21.50 3.20 -13.77
C GLU A 161 -21.57 2.66 -15.19
N SER A 162 -20.45 2.11 -15.69
CA SER A 162 -20.38 1.46 -17.00
C SER A 162 -21.34 0.27 -17.09
N ALA A 163 -21.40 -0.58 -16.06
CA ALA A 163 -22.33 -1.69 -16.00
C ALA A 163 -23.80 -1.22 -15.98
N ARG A 164 -24.12 -0.12 -15.28
CA ARG A 164 -25.46 0.47 -15.27
C ARG A 164 -25.85 1.00 -16.65
N GLN A 165 -24.94 1.67 -17.34
CA GLN A 165 -25.17 2.17 -18.71
C GLN A 165 -25.42 1.01 -19.68
N ARG A 166 -24.61 -0.04 -19.63
CA ARG A 166 -24.80 -1.25 -20.45
C ARG A 166 -26.16 -1.92 -20.20
N LYS A 167 -26.59 -2.03 -18.93
CA LYS A 167 -27.93 -2.56 -18.59
C LYS A 167 -29.06 -1.72 -19.18
N ARG A 168 -28.96 -0.38 -19.11
CA ARG A 168 -29.96 0.52 -19.72
C ARG A 168 -30.03 0.34 -21.24
N LEU A 169 -28.87 0.27 -21.91
CA LEU A 169 -28.81 0.04 -23.36
C LEU A 169 -29.39 -1.33 -23.74
N ALA A 170 -29.09 -2.38 -22.98
CA ALA A 170 -29.65 -3.71 -23.20
C ALA A 170 -31.19 -3.73 -23.05
N LEU A 171 -31.73 -3.02 -22.04
CA LEU A 171 -33.19 -2.88 -21.87
C LEU A 171 -33.84 -2.14 -23.04
N LEU A 172 -33.23 -1.05 -23.50
CA LEU A 172 -33.72 -0.29 -24.66
C LEU A 172 -33.65 -1.12 -25.95
N ALA A 173 -32.57 -1.85 -26.17
CA ALA A 173 -32.42 -2.74 -27.31
C ALA A 173 -33.44 -3.90 -27.27
N GLY A 174 -33.68 -4.48 -26.09
CA GLY A 174 -34.71 -5.50 -25.89
C GLY A 174 -36.11 -4.97 -26.18
N ALA A 175 -36.44 -3.77 -25.69
CA ALA A 175 -37.71 -3.11 -26.00
C ALA A 175 -37.87 -2.84 -27.51
N ALA A 176 -36.82 -2.35 -28.17
CA ALA A 176 -36.83 -2.12 -29.61
C ALA A 176 -37.03 -3.42 -30.42
N CYS A 177 -36.38 -4.52 -30.02
CA CYS A 177 -36.58 -5.83 -30.64
C CYS A 177 -38.02 -6.33 -30.48
N LEU A 178 -38.63 -6.15 -29.30
CA LEU A 178 -40.03 -6.52 -29.07
C LEU A 178 -41.00 -5.71 -29.93
N VAL A 179 -40.76 -4.40 -30.10
CA VAL A 179 -41.57 -3.54 -30.99
C VAL A 179 -41.46 -3.99 -32.44
N LEU A 180 -40.24 -4.29 -32.92
CA LEU A 180 -40.03 -4.79 -34.29
C LEU A 180 -40.68 -6.16 -34.50
N ALA A 181 -40.59 -7.07 -33.54
CA ALA A 181 -41.26 -8.37 -33.60
C ALA A 181 -42.78 -8.23 -33.66
N ALA A 182 -43.36 -7.37 -32.81
CA ALA A 182 -44.79 -7.09 -32.82
C ALA A 182 -45.25 -6.45 -34.14
N ALA A 183 -44.51 -5.47 -34.66
CA ALA A 183 -44.80 -4.84 -35.95
C ALA A 183 -44.73 -5.84 -37.11
N GLY A 184 -43.70 -6.71 -37.13
CA GLY A 184 -43.55 -7.76 -38.15
C GLY A 184 -44.70 -8.77 -38.14
N THR A 185 -45.14 -9.21 -36.96
CA THR A 185 -46.28 -10.14 -36.86
C THR A 185 -47.60 -9.53 -37.34
N LEU A 186 -47.86 -8.25 -37.03
CA LEU A 186 -49.03 -7.52 -37.53
C LEU A 186 -49.01 -7.35 -39.05
N LEU A 187 -47.84 -7.10 -39.63
CA LEU A 187 -47.66 -6.95 -41.08
C LEU A 187 -47.92 -8.27 -41.81
N VAL A 188 -47.39 -9.38 -41.29
CA VAL A 188 -47.66 -10.74 -41.82
C VAL A 188 -49.15 -11.09 -41.69
N PHE A 189 -49.78 -10.76 -40.57
CA PHE A 189 -51.20 -11.04 -40.36
C PHE A 189 -52.09 -10.22 -41.31
N LYS A 190 -51.75 -8.95 -41.57
CA LYS A 190 -52.43 -8.14 -42.58
C LYS A 190 -52.27 -8.70 -43.99
N LEU A 191 -51.04 -9.03 -44.38
CA LEU A 191 -50.76 -9.60 -45.72
C LEU A 191 -51.50 -10.93 -45.95
N ARG A 192 -51.67 -11.75 -44.91
CA ARG A 192 -52.45 -13.01 -45.00
C ARG A 192 -53.95 -12.83 -45.08
N LYS A 193 -54.48 -11.67 -44.70
CA LYS A 193 -55.93 -11.39 -44.70
C LYS A 193 -56.40 -10.75 -46.01
N GLU A 194 -55.48 -10.14 -46.76
CA GLU A 194 -55.76 -9.44 -48.02
C GLU A 194 -55.42 -10.25 -49.28
N GLY A 195 -54.76 -11.42 -49.14
CA GLY A 195 -54.51 -12.38 -50.22
C GLY A 195 -55.35 -13.63 -50.08
#